data_AF-A0A850BDT9-F1
#
_entry.id   AF-A0A850BDT9-F1
#
_cell.length_a   1.000
_cell.length_b   1.000
_cell.length_c   1.000
_cell.angle_alpha   90.00
_cell.angle_beta   90.00
_cell.angle_gamma   90.00
#
_symmetry.space_group_name_H-M   'P 1'
#
loop_
_entity.id
_entity.type
_entity.pdbx_description
1 polymer ?
#
loop_
_entity_poly.entity_id
_entity_poly.type
_entity_poly.pdbx_seq_one_letter_code
_entity_poly.pdbx_strand_id
1 'polypeptide(L)'
;MTSAGATLQGPVSASRPIALRARLIEFLLLGGATLVLFPLAWLFRKGAGLDPALDAVDFWAFHAALVINNPHFAVTYLLFYKDAKSRAFGRAFSPTQRVRYLIAGVLVPLGLIAWAGGAISAGSAQAMGLMIQLMFLLVGWHYVKQGFGILTVFSARRGFFFHPSERKAILAHCFAGWAYAWASPADPGRDLMEKGVIYRSIAHPPGLERITQIIFFLSTLALLWVLFRRWRTERLLPPLAPLLVFLTTIWLWTVYSAIDPLMVYLIPALHSIQYLYVVWLLKRNEARAAEGPPHFGKPVALRLGILAASAVGLGWLLFRGAPSFLDGALVMTKSAFESRGGLGDTPYFAAIFVFVNIHHYFMDHVIWRRENPDTNYLREPLTVKASSSH
;
A
#
# COMPACT_ATOMS: atom_id res chain seq x y z
N MET A 1 16.38 61.78 -21.56
CA MET A 1 17.19 60.83 -22.35
C MET A 1 17.75 59.77 -21.41
N THR A 2 17.73 58.50 -21.86
CA THR A 2 18.23 57.23 -21.27
C THR A 2 17.59 56.71 -19.97
N SER A 3 17.11 55.48 -19.83
CA SER A 3 16.64 54.41 -20.72
C SER A 3 16.04 53.36 -19.78
N ALA A 4 14.75 53.06 -19.91
CA ALA A 4 14.09 52.00 -19.16
C ALA A 4 14.54 50.64 -19.73
N GLY A 5 15.37 49.92 -18.99
CA GLY A 5 15.77 48.55 -19.30
C GLY A 5 14.65 47.58 -18.94
N ALA A 6 13.75 47.33 -19.89
CA ALA A 6 12.83 46.20 -19.83
C ALA A 6 13.65 44.91 -19.98
N THR A 7 13.97 44.26 -18.86
CA THR A 7 14.45 42.87 -18.86
C THR A 7 13.34 41.96 -19.37
N LEU A 8 13.42 41.63 -20.65
CA LEU A 8 12.63 40.58 -21.30
C LEU A 8 12.74 39.29 -20.46
N GLN A 9 11.60 38.82 -19.97
CA GLN A 9 11.47 37.49 -19.40
C GLN A 9 11.90 36.48 -20.49
N GLY A 10 13.03 35.83 -20.27
CA GLY A 10 13.50 34.75 -21.14
C GLY A 10 12.43 33.66 -21.26
N PRO A 11 12.39 32.93 -22.39
CA PRO A 11 11.35 31.95 -22.64
C PRO A 11 11.30 30.92 -21.50
N VAL A 12 10.09 30.75 -20.94
CA VAL A 12 9.72 29.69 -20.01
C VAL A 12 10.34 28.39 -20.54
N SER A 13 11.29 27.81 -19.80
CA SER A 13 11.90 26.54 -20.22
C SER A 13 10.79 25.51 -20.35
N ALA A 14 10.46 25.13 -21.58
CA ALA A 14 9.53 24.06 -21.86
C ALA A 14 9.97 22.83 -21.07
N SER A 15 9.07 22.27 -20.26
CA SER A 15 9.32 21.03 -19.55
C SER A 15 9.73 19.97 -20.58
N ARG A 16 10.94 19.42 -20.45
CA ARG A 16 11.41 18.37 -21.37
C ARG A 16 10.35 17.26 -21.41
N PRO A 17 9.87 16.84 -22.60
CA PRO A 17 8.90 15.77 -22.69
C PRO A 17 9.48 14.52 -22.01
N ILE A 18 8.80 14.04 -20.97
CA ILE A 18 9.16 12.78 -20.31
C ILE A 18 9.13 11.70 -21.39
N ALA A 19 10.29 11.08 -21.65
CA ALA A 19 10.44 10.05 -22.67
C ALA A 19 9.38 8.94 -22.50
N LEU A 20 8.82 8.44 -23.59
CA LEU A 20 7.82 7.38 -23.61
C LEU A 20 8.22 6.18 -22.74
N ARG A 21 9.51 5.81 -22.79
CA ARG A 21 10.12 4.77 -21.94
C ARG A 21 9.88 5.00 -20.45
N ALA A 22 10.06 6.23 -19.97
CA ALA A 22 9.87 6.55 -18.55
C ALA A 22 8.38 6.47 -18.15
N ARG A 23 7.45 6.84 -19.04
CA ARG A 23 6.01 6.68 -18.80
C ARG A 23 5.59 5.21 -18.77
N LEU A 24 6.17 4.38 -19.63
CA LEU A 24 5.93 2.94 -19.63
C LEU A 24 6.45 2.28 -18.36
N ILE A 25 7.69 2.60 -17.94
CA ILE A 25 8.26 2.08 -16.69
C ILE A 25 7.39 2.50 -15.50
N GLU A 26 6.97 3.77 -15.42
CA GLU A 26 6.04 4.24 -14.38
C GLU A 26 4.73 3.43 -14.40
N PHE A 27 4.11 3.25 -15.57
CA PHE A 27 2.88 2.47 -15.69
C PHE A 27 3.05 1.02 -15.21
N LEU A 28 4.14 0.34 -15.60
CA LEU A 28 4.42 -1.03 -15.21
C LEU A 28 4.63 -1.15 -13.69
N LEU A 29 5.47 -0.29 -13.11
CA LEU A 29 5.77 -0.27 -11.67
C LEU A 29 4.55 0.10 -10.83
N LEU A 30 3.65 0.93 -11.36
CA LEU A 30 2.42 1.27 -10.69
C LEU A 30 1.37 0.16 -10.74
N GLY A 31 1.58 -0.95 -11.44
CA GLY A 31 0.64 -2.07 -11.46
C GLY A 31 0.14 -2.45 -12.87
N GLY A 32 0.52 -1.70 -13.89
CA GLY A 32 0.26 -2.06 -15.29
C GLY A 32 0.88 -3.40 -15.70
N ALA A 33 1.96 -3.83 -15.02
CA ALA A 33 2.56 -5.15 -15.21
C ALA A 33 1.55 -6.30 -15.01
N THR A 34 0.53 -6.11 -14.17
CA THR A 34 -0.55 -7.07 -13.92
C THR A 34 -1.24 -7.49 -15.22
N LEU A 35 -1.47 -6.56 -16.14
CA LEU A 35 -2.17 -6.83 -17.40
C LEU A 35 -1.38 -7.77 -18.32
N VAL A 36 -0.06 -7.86 -18.13
CA VAL A 36 0.82 -8.79 -18.83
C VAL A 36 0.97 -10.09 -18.04
N LEU A 37 1.06 -10.00 -16.72
CA LEU A 37 1.28 -11.16 -15.85
C LEU A 37 0.09 -12.13 -15.82
N PHE A 38 -1.16 -11.67 -15.91
CA PHE A 38 -2.32 -12.56 -15.99
C PHE A 38 -2.28 -13.49 -17.21
N PRO A 39 -2.12 -12.99 -18.45
CA PRO A 39 -1.93 -13.85 -19.62
C PRO A 39 -0.72 -14.79 -19.49
N LEU A 40 0.39 -14.33 -18.92
CA LEU A 40 1.57 -15.16 -18.71
C LEU A 40 1.34 -16.27 -17.68
N ALA A 41 0.65 -15.98 -16.58
CA ALA A 41 0.26 -16.97 -15.57
C ALA A 41 -0.63 -18.05 -16.18
N TRP A 42 -1.60 -17.64 -17.01
CA TRP A 42 -2.46 -18.56 -17.75
C TRP A 42 -1.67 -19.45 -18.72
N LEU A 43 -0.77 -18.85 -19.52
CA LEU A 43 0.10 -19.60 -20.44
C LEU A 43 1.01 -20.57 -19.69
N PHE A 44 1.58 -20.15 -18.56
CA PHE A 44 2.46 -20.97 -17.75
C PHE A 44 1.74 -22.17 -17.16
N ARG A 45 0.55 -21.97 -16.57
CA ARG A 45 -0.34 -23.06 -16.12
C ARG A 45 -0.69 -24.02 -17.25
N LYS A 46 -1.01 -23.49 -18.43
CA LYS A 46 -1.37 -24.31 -19.59
C LYS A 46 -0.18 -25.15 -20.10
N GLY A 47 1.04 -24.63 -20.02
CA GLY A 47 2.25 -25.31 -20.49
C GLY A 47 2.87 -26.28 -19.49
N ALA A 48 2.91 -25.91 -18.21
CA ALA A 48 3.60 -26.67 -17.16
C ALA A 48 2.66 -27.50 -16.27
N GLY A 49 1.34 -27.29 -16.35
CA GLY A 49 0.38 -27.81 -15.38
C GLY A 49 0.23 -26.88 -14.17
N LEU A 50 -0.82 -27.10 -13.37
CA LEU A 50 -1.14 -26.22 -12.23
C LEU A 50 -0.16 -26.39 -11.08
N ASP A 51 0.06 -27.61 -10.61
CA ASP A 51 0.87 -27.86 -9.41
C ASP A 51 2.33 -27.42 -9.61
N PRO A 52 3.02 -27.79 -10.71
CA PRO A 52 4.40 -27.31 -10.93
C PRO A 52 4.48 -25.79 -11.08
N ALA A 53 3.44 -25.17 -11.64
CA ALA A 53 3.39 -23.72 -11.77
C ALA A 53 3.18 -23.03 -10.42
N LEU A 54 2.35 -23.60 -9.54
CA LEU A 54 2.15 -23.12 -8.18
C LEU A 54 3.43 -23.22 -7.37
N ASP A 55 4.09 -24.38 -7.38
CA ASP A 55 5.35 -24.58 -6.64
C ASP A 55 6.42 -23.59 -7.09
N ALA A 56 6.57 -23.40 -8.41
CA ALA A 56 7.52 -22.44 -8.96
C ALA A 56 7.19 -21.00 -8.52
N VAL A 57 5.93 -20.57 -8.68
CA VAL A 57 5.53 -19.21 -8.33
C VAL A 57 5.60 -18.95 -6.84
N ASP A 58 5.17 -19.90 -6.00
CA ASP A 58 5.27 -19.78 -4.54
C ASP A 58 6.74 -19.68 -4.10
N PHE A 59 7.61 -20.55 -4.61
CA PHE A 59 9.05 -20.48 -4.33
C PHE A 59 9.63 -19.11 -4.68
N TRP A 60 9.34 -18.59 -5.89
CA TRP A 60 9.84 -17.28 -6.30
C TRP A 60 9.22 -16.15 -5.50
N ALA A 61 7.91 -16.19 -5.22
CA ALA A 61 7.21 -15.18 -4.44
C ALA A 61 7.72 -15.12 -2.99
N PHE A 62 7.98 -16.27 -2.37
CA PHE A 62 8.56 -16.38 -1.03
C PHE A 62 9.93 -15.70 -0.94
N HIS A 63 10.80 -15.91 -1.92
CA HIS A 63 12.11 -15.26 -1.96
C HIS A 63 12.01 -13.78 -2.35
N ALA A 64 11.15 -13.44 -3.30
CA ALA A 64 10.89 -12.06 -3.69
C ALA A 64 10.36 -11.22 -2.51
N ALA A 65 9.58 -11.83 -1.61
CA ALA A 65 9.08 -11.16 -0.41
C ALA A 65 10.21 -10.58 0.47
N LEU A 66 11.40 -11.19 0.49
CA LEU A 66 12.56 -10.69 1.25
C LEU A 66 13.06 -9.33 0.78
N VAL A 67 12.97 -9.07 -0.51
CA VAL A 67 13.55 -7.88 -1.16
C VAL A 67 12.48 -6.90 -1.65
N ILE A 68 11.22 -7.30 -1.65
CA ILE A 68 10.09 -6.49 -2.10
C ILE A 68 9.11 -6.23 -0.95
N ASN A 69 8.46 -7.26 -0.42
CA ASN A 69 7.39 -7.10 0.57
C ASN A 69 7.91 -6.66 1.94
N ASN A 70 8.92 -7.33 2.48
CA ASN A 70 9.46 -7.00 3.80
C ASN A 70 10.02 -5.56 3.84
N PRO A 71 10.80 -5.11 2.84
CA PRO A 71 11.23 -3.71 2.76
C PRO A 71 10.08 -2.74 2.56
N HIS A 72 9.01 -3.12 1.85
CA HIS A 72 7.81 -2.30 1.70
C HIS A 72 7.15 -2.00 3.06
N PHE A 73 6.93 -3.01 3.90
CA PHE A 73 6.42 -2.79 5.25
C PHE A 73 7.40 -1.96 6.09
N ALA A 74 8.69 -2.31 6.06
CA ALA A 74 9.71 -1.68 6.89
C ALA A 74 9.94 -0.20 6.54
N VAL A 75 9.93 0.15 5.25
CA VAL A 75 10.14 1.55 4.85
C VAL A 75 9.04 2.44 5.41
N THR A 76 7.80 1.94 5.57
CA THR A 76 6.72 2.69 6.24
C THR A 76 7.09 3.07 7.67
N TYR A 77 7.72 2.18 8.44
CA TYR A 77 8.18 2.51 9.80
C TYR A 77 9.25 3.61 9.76
N LEU A 78 10.21 3.49 8.83
CA LEU A 78 11.26 4.50 8.65
C LEU A 78 10.67 5.87 8.26
N LEU A 79 9.64 5.88 7.40
CA LEU A 79 8.93 7.09 7.00
C LEU A 79 8.08 7.67 8.13
N PHE A 80 7.36 6.82 8.85
CA PHE A 80 6.37 7.23 9.84
C PHE A 80 7.05 7.81 11.08
N TYR A 81 8.07 7.11 11.60
CA TYR A 81 8.78 7.47 12.83
C TYR A 81 9.94 8.45 12.62
N LYS A 82 10.29 8.80 11.38
CA LYS A 82 11.20 9.91 11.10
C LYS A 82 10.66 11.17 11.78
N ASP A 83 11.49 11.82 12.59
CA ASP A 83 11.14 13.05 13.31
C ASP A 83 9.85 12.94 14.15
N ALA A 84 9.61 11.76 14.76
CA ALA A 84 8.37 11.43 15.49
C ALA A 84 7.93 12.52 16.49
N LYS A 85 8.87 13.12 17.23
CA LYS A 85 8.58 14.22 18.17
C LYS A 85 7.96 15.44 17.45
N SER A 86 8.50 15.81 16.29
CA SER A 86 7.96 16.91 15.48
C SER A 86 6.59 16.57 14.88
N ARG A 87 6.39 15.32 14.47
CA ARG A 87 5.11 14.86 13.90
C ARG A 87 3.99 14.77 14.94
N ALA A 88 4.31 14.36 16.16
CA ALA A 88 3.34 14.23 17.24
C ALA A 88 3.05 15.57 17.95
N PHE A 89 4.08 16.39 18.18
CA PHE A 89 3.99 17.57 19.05
C PHE A 89 4.42 18.88 18.39
N GLY A 90 4.97 18.84 17.17
CA GLY A 90 5.43 20.02 16.45
C GLY A 90 4.31 20.83 15.81
N ARG A 91 4.67 22.03 15.34
CA ARG A 91 3.73 22.97 14.68
C ARG A 91 3.56 22.73 13.18
N ALA A 92 4.39 21.89 12.58
CA ALA A 92 4.37 21.59 11.14
C ALA A 92 3.10 20.86 10.67
N PHE A 93 2.39 20.20 11.59
CA PHE A 93 1.19 19.41 11.30
C PHE A 93 -0.04 20.04 11.96
N SER A 94 -1.22 19.90 11.32
CA SER A 94 -2.49 20.30 11.92
C SER A 94 -2.80 19.47 13.18
N PRO A 95 -3.60 19.98 14.13
CA PRO A 95 -3.96 19.23 15.33
C PRO A 95 -4.58 17.85 15.01
N THR A 96 -5.48 17.80 14.03
CA THR A 96 -6.11 16.55 13.59
C THR A 96 -5.09 15.55 13.05
N GLN A 97 -4.09 16.01 12.29
CA GLN A 97 -3.05 15.13 11.76
C GLN A 97 -2.13 14.62 12.88
N ARG A 98 -1.81 15.45 13.89
CA ARG A 98 -1.05 15.02 15.08
C ARG A 98 -1.78 13.93 15.87
N VAL A 99 -3.08 14.10 16.10
CA VAL A 99 -3.92 13.08 16.77
C VAL A 99 -3.86 11.76 16.00
N ARG A 100 -3.95 11.79 14.66
CA ARG A 100 -3.81 10.58 13.83
C ARG A 100 -2.43 9.93 13.99
N TYR A 101 -1.36 10.71 14.06
CA TYR A 101 -0.01 10.19 14.34
C TYR A 101 0.07 9.53 15.72
N LEU A 102 -0.53 10.12 16.76
CA LEU A 102 -0.55 9.53 18.11
C LEU A 102 -1.36 8.23 18.14
N ILE A 103 -2.54 8.21 17.51
CA ILE A 103 -3.36 7.00 17.42
C ILE A 103 -2.59 5.90 16.68
N ALA A 104 -2.11 6.17 15.47
CA ALA A 104 -1.43 5.16 14.65
C ALA A 104 -0.05 4.78 15.20
N GLY A 105 0.67 5.69 15.85
CA GLY A 105 2.03 5.47 16.34
C GLY A 105 2.13 4.95 17.77
N VAL A 106 1.08 5.10 18.58
CA VAL A 106 1.09 4.71 19.99
C VAL A 106 -0.09 3.80 20.32
N LEU A 107 -1.32 4.29 20.15
CA LEU A 107 -2.50 3.54 20.62
C LEU A 107 -2.72 2.23 19.84
N VAL A 108 -2.61 2.27 18.51
CA VAL A 108 -2.76 1.09 17.65
C VAL A 108 -1.71 0.03 17.99
N PRO A 109 -0.39 0.30 17.97
CA PRO A 109 0.59 -0.74 18.28
C PRO A 109 0.49 -1.26 19.72
N LEU A 110 0.18 -0.41 20.71
CA LEU A 110 -0.05 -0.89 22.09
C LEU A 110 -1.26 -1.82 22.18
N GLY A 111 -2.36 -1.50 21.51
CA GLY A 111 -3.54 -2.36 21.45
C GLY A 111 -3.25 -3.70 20.76
N LEU A 112 -2.51 -3.69 19.66
CA LEU A 112 -2.12 -4.91 18.96
C LEU A 112 -1.15 -5.77 19.78
N ILE A 113 -0.19 -5.17 20.49
CA ILE A 113 0.72 -5.88 21.40
C ILE A 113 -0.07 -6.51 22.55
N ALA A 114 -1.00 -5.77 23.16
CA ALA A 114 -1.83 -6.29 24.24
C ALA A 114 -2.72 -7.45 23.76
N TRP A 115 -3.32 -7.34 22.57
CA TRP A 115 -4.11 -8.42 21.98
C TRP A 115 -3.25 -9.65 21.68
N ALA A 116 -2.14 -9.49 20.97
CA ALA A 116 -1.25 -10.61 20.63
C ALA A 116 -0.67 -11.29 21.89
N GLY A 117 -0.21 -10.49 22.86
CA GLY A 117 0.29 -10.98 24.14
C GLY A 117 -0.80 -11.72 24.93
N GLY A 118 -2.01 -11.17 24.97
CA GLY A 118 -3.18 -11.83 25.56
C GLY A 118 -3.50 -13.17 24.89
N ALA A 119 -3.56 -13.20 23.56
CA ALA A 119 -3.83 -14.42 22.79
C ALA A 119 -2.79 -15.52 23.04
N ILE A 120 -1.49 -15.17 23.03
CA ILE A 120 -0.39 -16.10 23.29
C ILE A 120 -0.42 -16.57 24.75
N SER A 121 -0.58 -15.66 25.70
CA SER A 121 -0.59 -16.01 27.14
C SER A 121 -1.75 -16.93 27.52
N ALA A 122 -2.91 -16.75 26.89
CA ALA A 122 -4.10 -17.57 27.09
C ALA A 122 -4.15 -18.84 26.22
N GLY A 123 -3.18 -19.06 25.33
CA GLY A 123 -3.22 -20.18 24.38
C GLY A 123 -4.38 -20.10 23.36
N SER A 124 -4.92 -18.90 23.10
CA SER A 124 -6.15 -18.72 22.33
C SER A 124 -5.89 -18.55 20.83
N ALA A 125 -5.98 -19.66 20.09
CA ALA A 125 -5.92 -19.67 18.63
C ALA A 125 -7.04 -18.83 18.00
N GLN A 126 -8.24 -18.83 18.59
CA GLN A 126 -9.34 -18.02 18.10
C GLN A 126 -9.07 -16.52 18.24
N ALA A 127 -8.50 -16.06 19.37
CA ALA A 127 -8.14 -14.65 19.54
C ALA A 127 -7.09 -14.20 18.52
N MET A 128 -6.10 -15.05 18.23
CA MET A 128 -5.12 -14.81 17.17
C MET A 128 -5.76 -14.83 15.77
N GLY A 129 -6.66 -15.79 15.53
CA GLY A 129 -7.45 -15.91 14.30
C GLY A 129 -8.32 -14.70 14.00
N LEU A 130 -8.91 -14.07 15.02
CA LEU A 130 -9.64 -12.81 14.87
C LEU A 130 -8.71 -11.65 14.46
N MET A 131 -7.48 -11.62 14.96
CA MET A 131 -6.47 -10.65 14.54
C MET A 131 -6.05 -10.89 13.07
N ILE A 132 -5.89 -12.15 12.65
CA ILE A 132 -5.64 -12.53 11.26
C ILE A 132 -6.80 -12.11 10.34
N GLN A 133 -8.05 -12.35 10.74
CA GLN A 133 -9.21 -11.91 9.96
C GLN A 133 -9.29 -10.39 9.84
N LEU A 134 -8.97 -9.66 10.92
CA LEU A 134 -8.87 -8.20 10.86
C LEU A 134 -7.79 -7.74 9.87
N MET A 135 -6.64 -8.43 9.82
CA MET A 135 -5.60 -8.15 8.82
C MET A 135 -6.14 -8.34 7.39
N PHE A 136 -6.81 -9.44 7.09
CA PHE A 136 -7.39 -9.68 5.75
C PHE A 136 -8.54 -8.72 5.43
N LEU A 137 -9.35 -8.32 6.40
CA LEU A 137 -10.35 -7.27 6.20
C LEU A 137 -9.67 -5.95 5.79
N LEU A 138 -8.59 -5.58 6.49
CA LEU A 138 -7.92 -4.30 6.28
C LEU A 138 -6.98 -4.28 5.07
N VAL A 139 -6.50 -5.42 4.56
CA VAL A 139 -5.65 -5.44 3.35
C VAL A 139 -6.41 -4.93 2.14
N GLY A 140 -7.67 -5.36 1.97
CA GLY A 140 -8.54 -4.86 0.89
C GLY A 140 -8.81 -3.35 1.03
N TRP A 141 -9.11 -2.89 2.25
CA TRP A 141 -9.29 -1.46 2.54
C TRP A 141 -8.03 -0.65 2.21
N HIS A 142 -6.87 -1.18 2.54
CA HIS A 142 -5.58 -0.59 2.26
C HIS A 142 -5.33 -0.49 0.74
N TYR A 143 -5.55 -1.58 -0.02
CA TYR A 143 -5.34 -1.62 -1.47
C TYR A 143 -6.23 -0.63 -2.21
N VAL A 144 -7.53 -0.58 -1.91
CA VAL A 144 -8.44 0.31 -2.65
C VAL A 144 -8.13 1.78 -2.44
N LYS A 145 -7.66 2.17 -1.25
CA LYS A 145 -7.18 3.54 -0.99
C LYS A 145 -5.87 3.83 -1.71
N GLN A 146 -4.97 2.86 -1.80
CA GLN A 146 -3.73 3.02 -2.55
C GLN A 146 -4.04 3.25 -4.03
N GLY A 147 -4.93 2.43 -4.63
CA GLY A 147 -5.40 2.63 -6.00
C GLY A 147 -6.02 4.02 -6.23
N PHE A 148 -6.87 4.50 -5.30
CA PHE A 148 -7.39 5.87 -5.33
C PHE A 148 -6.27 6.93 -5.25
N GLY A 149 -5.29 6.72 -4.38
CA GLY A 149 -4.11 7.57 -4.25
C GLY A 149 -3.34 7.67 -5.56
N ILE A 150 -3.07 6.53 -6.21
CA ILE A 150 -2.40 6.48 -7.51
C ILE A 150 -3.18 7.24 -8.57
N LEU A 151 -4.50 6.98 -8.70
CA LEU A 151 -5.34 7.68 -9.66
C LEU A 151 -5.23 9.19 -9.48
N THR A 152 -5.37 9.67 -8.24
CA THR A 152 -5.43 11.10 -7.97
C THR A 152 -4.07 11.79 -8.09
N VAL A 153 -2.99 11.19 -7.57
CA VAL A 153 -1.64 11.77 -7.62
C VAL A 153 -1.11 11.78 -9.05
N PHE A 154 -1.19 10.66 -9.77
CA PHE A 154 -0.59 10.57 -11.10
C PHE A 154 -1.44 11.22 -12.19
N SER A 155 -2.74 11.43 -11.95
CA SER A 155 -3.55 12.35 -12.77
C SER A 155 -3.15 13.80 -12.52
N ALA A 156 -2.99 14.22 -11.25
CA ALA A 156 -2.61 15.58 -10.92
C ALA A 156 -1.21 15.95 -11.46
N ARG A 157 -0.25 15.01 -11.43
CA ARG A 157 1.08 15.16 -12.07
C ARG A 157 1.01 15.37 -13.58
N ARG A 158 -0.11 15.02 -14.21
CA ARG A 158 -0.41 15.21 -15.64
C ARG A 158 -1.37 16.38 -15.88
N GLY A 159 -1.58 17.24 -14.88
CA GLY A 159 -2.48 18.39 -14.98
C GLY A 159 -3.97 18.06 -14.89
N PHE A 160 -4.34 16.82 -14.60
CA PHE A 160 -5.74 16.42 -14.49
C PHE A 160 -6.18 16.38 -13.02
N PHE A 161 -7.17 17.22 -12.67
CA PHE A 161 -7.69 17.32 -11.31
C PHE A 161 -9.15 16.88 -11.26
N PHE A 162 -9.48 16.01 -10.30
CA PHE A 162 -10.84 15.56 -10.04
C PHE A 162 -11.61 16.58 -9.19
N HIS A 163 -12.84 16.88 -9.58
CA HIS A 163 -13.77 17.67 -8.79
C HIS A 163 -14.16 16.90 -7.50
N PRO A 164 -14.49 17.57 -6.38
CA PRO A 164 -14.85 16.91 -5.13
C PRO A 164 -15.94 15.83 -5.25
N SER A 165 -16.97 16.04 -6.09
CA SER A 165 -18.03 15.04 -6.34
C SER A 165 -17.50 13.78 -7.02
N GLU A 166 -16.60 13.93 -7.99
CA GLU A 166 -15.99 12.79 -8.70
C GLU A 166 -15.10 11.99 -7.76
N ARG A 167 -14.32 12.68 -6.93
CA ARG A 167 -13.51 12.03 -5.90
C ARG A 167 -14.37 11.20 -4.95
N LYS A 168 -15.55 11.70 -4.55
CA LYS A 168 -16.50 10.96 -3.71
C LYS A 168 -17.04 9.73 -4.44
N ALA A 169 -17.42 9.85 -5.71
CA ALA A 169 -17.91 8.72 -6.50
C ALA A 169 -16.84 7.62 -6.68
N ILE A 170 -15.60 8.01 -6.98
CA ILE A 170 -14.46 7.08 -7.10
C ILE A 170 -14.20 6.40 -5.74
N LEU A 171 -14.17 7.16 -4.63
CA LEU A 171 -14.00 6.59 -3.29
C LEU A 171 -15.16 5.65 -2.90
N ALA A 172 -16.39 5.99 -3.26
CA ALA A 172 -17.53 5.11 -3.03
C ALA A 172 -17.36 3.79 -3.79
N HIS A 173 -16.88 3.83 -5.04
CA HIS A 173 -16.56 2.63 -5.80
C HIS A 173 -15.41 1.81 -5.17
N CYS A 174 -14.36 2.47 -4.66
CA CYS A 174 -13.31 1.81 -3.89
C CYS A 174 -13.85 1.02 -2.69
N PHE A 175 -14.67 1.68 -1.86
CA PHE A 175 -15.20 1.04 -0.65
C PHE A 175 -16.26 -0.01 -0.96
N ALA A 176 -17.06 0.17 -2.01
CA ALA A 176 -17.97 -0.86 -2.49
C ALA A 176 -17.22 -2.10 -2.98
N GLY A 177 -16.12 -1.91 -3.73
CA GLY A 177 -15.25 -3.01 -4.17
C GLY A 177 -14.59 -3.74 -3.01
N TRP A 178 -14.09 -3.01 -2.02
CA TRP A 178 -13.56 -3.60 -0.78
C TRP A 178 -14.63 -4.39 -0.01
N ALA A 179 -15.82 -3.82 0.20
CA ALA A 179 -16.89 -4.48 0.93
C ALA A 179 -17.34 -5.77 0.22
N TYR A 180 -17.44 -5.75 -1.10
CA TYR A 180 -17.77 -6.94 -1.89
C TYR A 180 -16.64 -7.98 -1.87
N ALA A 181 -15.39 -7.56 -2.01
CA ALA A 181 -14.24 -8.46 -1.93
C ALA A 181 -14.10 -9.13 -0.56
N TRP A 182 -14.46 -8.44 0.52
CA TRP A 182 -14.52 -9.05 1.85
C TRP A 182 -15.67 -10.07 1.94
N ALA A 183 -16.82 -9.75 1.37
CA ALA A 183 -18.02 -10.59 1.46
C ALA A 183 -18.01 -11.81 0.52
N SER A 184 -17.16 -11.82 -0.52
CA SER A 184 -17.15 -12.83 -1.59
C SER A 184 -15.82 -13.61 -1.62
N PRO A 185 -15.86 -14.95 -1.64
CA PRO A 185 -17.07 -15.78 -1.53
C PRO A 185 -17.68 -15.70 -0.12
N ALA A 186 -18.99 -15.96 0.00
CA ALA A 186 -19.62 -16.07 1.32
C ALA A 186 -18.92 -17.13 2.18
N ASP A 187 -18.44 -16.73 3.37
CA ASP A 187 -17.84 -17.63 4.33
C ASP A 187 -18.92 -18.10 5.33
N PRO A 188 -19.29 -19.40 5.38
CA PRO A 188 -20.24 -19.91 6.36
C PRO A 188 -19.66 -20.01 7.78
N GLY A 189 -18.42 -19.56 8.00
CA GLY A 189 -17.62 -19.81 9.19
C GLY A 189 -17.05 -21.22 9.09
N ARG A 190 -15.74 -21.34 8.90
CA ARG A 190 -15.04 -22.62 8.72
C ARG A 190 -13.68 -22.61 9.40
N ASP A 191 -13.09 -23.78 9.56
CA ASP A 191 -11.74 -23.87 10.11
C ASP A 191 -10.75 -23.47 9.02
N LEU A 192 -9.87 -22.54 9.36
CA LEU A 192 -8.82 -22.02 8.50
C LEU A 192 -7.48 -22.20 9.19
N MET A 193 -6.42 -22.36 8.40
CA MET A 193 -5.05 -22.37 8.87
C MET A 193 -4.28 -21.24 8.21
N GLU A 194 -3.78 -20.31 9.01
CA GLU A 194 -2.98 -19.18 8.52
C GLU A 194 -1.79 -18.96 9.43
N LYS A 195 -0.60 -18.88 8.81
CA LYS A 195 0.68 -18.68 9.53
C LYS A 195 0.87 -19.65 10.70
N GLY A 196 0.43 -20.91 10.54
CA GLY A 196 0.51 -21.94 11.57
C GLY A 196 -0.63 -21.94 12.59
N VAL A 197 -1.51 -20.93 12.58
CA VAL A 197 -2.64 -20.82 13.50
C VAL A 197 -3.90 -21.41 12.86
N ILE A 198 -4.52 -22.36 13.55
CA ILE A 198 -5.80 -22.99 13.20
C ILE A 198 -6.92 -22.31 14.01
N TYR A 199 -7.88 -21.70 13.33
CA TYR A 199 -8.97 -20.95 13.96
C TYR A 199 -10.27 -21.06 13.17
N ARG A 200 -11.41 -20.73 13.80
CA ARG A 200 -12.72 -20.65 13.14
C ARG A 200 -12.95 -19.25 12.57
N SER A 201 -13.22 -19.14 11.28
CA SER A 201 -13.57 -17.85 10.67
C SER A 201 -14.93 -17.33 11.14
N ILE A 202 -15.13 -16.01 11.04
CA ILE A 202 -16.42 -15.37 11.32
C ILE A 202 -17.33 -15.64 10.12
N ALA A 203 -18.47 -16.28 10.38
CA ALA A 203 -19.48 -16.49 9.35
C ALA A 203 -20.01 -15.14 8.83
N HIS A 204 -20.06 -15.00 7.51
CA HIS A 204 -20.72 -13.88 6.87
C HIS A 204 -22.25 -14.00 7.04
N PRO A 205 -22.94 -12.91 7.42
CA PRO A 205 -24.39 -12.95 7.55
C PRO A 205 -25.05 -13.24 6.18
N PRO A 206 -26.21 -13.94 6.17
CA PRO A 206 -26.94 -14.22 4.94
C PRO A 206 -27.21 -12.95 4.13
N GLY A 207 -26.93 -13.00 2.83
CA GLY A 207 -27.16 -11.89 1.90
C GLY A 207 -26.06 -10.82 1.87
N LEU A 208 -25.04 -10.85 2.74
CA LEU A 208 -23.95 -9.87 2.72
C LEU A 208 -23.26 -9.80 1.35
N GLU A 209 -22.92 -10.96 0.78
CA GLU A 209 -22.31 -11.06 -0.55
C GLU A 209 -23.20 -10.42 -1.61
N ARG A 210 -24.49 -10.78 -1.66
CA ARG A 210 -25.42 -10.28 -2.67
C ARG A 210 -25.67 -8.76 -2.54
N ILE A 211 -25.81 -8.25 -1.32
CA ILE A 211 -26.03 -6.82 -1.07
C ILE A 211 -24.81 -6.02 -1.50
N THR A 212 -23.62 -6.43 -1.05
CA THR A 212 -22.36 -5.75 -1.42
C THR A 212 -22.07 -5.85 -2.91
N GLN A 213 -22.41 -6.97 -3.55
CA GLN A 213 -22.35 -7.14 -5.00
C GLN A 213 -23.22 -6.12 -5.74
N ILE A 214 -24.49 -5.97 -5.35
CA ILE A 214 -25.41 -4.99 -5.96
C ILE A 214 -24.86 -3.58 -5.78
N ILE A 215 -24.41 -3.22 -4.57
CA ILE A 215 -23.82 -1.91 -4.29
C ILE A 215 -22.57 -1.67 -5.16
N PHE A 216 -21.73 -2.69 -5.32
CA PHE A 216 -20.54 -2.62 -6.16
C PHE A 216 -20.89 -2.39 -7.64
N PHE A 217 -21.88 -3.11 -8.18
CA PHE A 217 -22.36 -2.87 -9.55
C PHE A 217 -22.96 -1.47 -9.73
N LEU A 218 -23.81 -1.02 -8.80
CA LEU A 218 -24.37 0.34 -8.83
C LEU A 218 -23.26 1.41 -8.77
N SER A 219 -22.24 1.19 -7.94
CA SER A 219 -21.09 2.10 -7.86
C SER A 219 -20.26 2.13 -9.15
N THR A 220 -20.21 1.02 -9.89
CA THR A 220 -19.56 0.94 -11.21
C THR A 220 -20.31 1.79 -12.22
N LEU A 221 -21.65 1.71 -12.24
CA LEU A 221 -22.48 2.57 -13.10
C LEU A 221 -22.29 4.05 -12.75
N ALA A 222 -22.20 4.38 -11.45
CA ALA A 222 -21.93 5.75 -11.01
C ALA A 222 -20.53 6.24 -11.44
N LEU A 223 -19.51 5.38 -11.38
CA LEU A 223 -18.17 5.69 -11.89
C LEU A 223 -18.20 5.96 -13.40
N LEU A 224 -18.82 5.08 -14.18
CA LEU A 224 -18.97 5.25 -15.63
C LEU A 224 -19.73 6.54 -15.97
N TRP A 225 -20.80 6.85 -15.22
CA TRP A 225 -21.55 8.09 -15.37
C TRP A 225 -20.70 9.33 -15.11
N VAL A 226 -19.86 9.32 -14.08
CA VAL A 226 -18.93 10.43 -13.78
C VAL A 226 -17.94 10.63 -14.91
N LEU A 227 -17.33 9.55 -15.42
CA LEU A 227 -16.40 9.62 -16.56
C LEU A 227 -17.10 10.11 -17.83
N PHE A 228 -18.30 9.59 -18.12
CA PHE A 228 -19.09 9.98 -19.28
C PHE A 228 -19.52 11.45 -19.22
N ARG A 229 -20.05 11.89 -18.08
CA ARG A 229 -20.45 13.30 -17.86
C ARG A 229 -19.26 14.22 -18.08
N ARG A 230 -18.10 13.89 -17.51
CA ARG A 230 -16.88 14.70 -17.68
C ARG A 230 -16.44 14.76 -19.14
N TRP A 231 -16.45 13.63 -19.85
CA TRP A 231 -16.17 13.61 -21.27
C TRP A 231 -17.18 14.43 -22.08
N ARG A 232 -18.46 14.38 -21.76
CA ARG A 232 -19.49 15.16 -22.46
C ARG A 232 -19.36 16.66 -22.24
N THR A 233 -19.06 17.09 -21.02
CA THR A 233 -18.98 18.51 -20.66
C THR A 233 -17.63 19.14 -21.00
N GLU A 234 -16.53 18.45 -20.72
CA GLU A 234 -15.17 19.01 -20.81
C GLU A 234 -14.36 18.42 -21.97
N ARG A 235 -14.83 17.34 -22.63
CA ARG A 235 -14.06 16.55 -23.60
C ARG A 235 -12.72 16.03 -23.05
N LEU A 236 -12.65 15.90 -21.73
CA LEU A 236 -11.49 15.42 -20.99
C LEU A 236 -11.83 14.12 -20.28
N LEU A 237 -10.88 13.18 -20.29
CA LEU A 237 -10.90 11.96 -19.49
C LEU A 237 -9.66 11.93 -18.61
N PRO A 238 -9.70 11.23 -17.46
CA PRO A 238 -8.50 10.97 -16.70
C PRO A 238 -7.44 10.31 -17.58
N PRO A 239 -6.14 10.61 -17.37
CA PRO A 239 -5.08 9.95 -18.12
C PRO A 239 -5.21 8.42 -18.03
N LEU A 240 -5.09 7.74 -19.17
CA LEU A 240 -5.39 6.32 -19.28
C LEU A 240 -4.53 5.46 -18.35
N ALA A 241 -3.23 5.74 -18.24
CA ALA A 241 -2.31 4.95 -17.40
C ALA A 241 -2.73 4.89 -15.92
N PRO A 242 -2.93 6.01 -15.18
CA PRO A 242 -3.41 5.95 -13.81
C PRO A 242 -4.84 5.41 -13.67
N LEU A 243 -5.71 5.59 -14.68
CA LEU A 243 -7.04 4.99 -14.68
C LEU A 243 -6.99 3.46 -14.79
N LEU A 244 -6.16 2.92 -15.68
CA LEU A 244 -5.97 1.47 -15.82
C LEU A 244 -5.38 0.88 -14.55
N VAL A 245 -4.35 1.51 -13.97
CA VAL A 245 -3.78 1.07 -12.69
C VAL A 245 -4.84 1.04 -11.59
N PHE A 246 -5.66 2.08 -11.49
CA PHE A 246 -6.77 2.13 -10.54
C PHE A 246 -7.74 0.96 -10.74
N LEU A 247 -8.17 0.72 -11.97
CA LEU A 247 -9.09 -0.38 -12.29
C LEU A 247 -8.44 -1.74 -11.98
N THR A 248 -7.15 -1.93 -12.28
CA THR A 248 -6.39 -3.11 -11.90
C THR A 248 -6.40 -3.32 -10.39
N THR A 249 -6.13 -2.29 -9.58
CA THR A 249 -6.14 -2.41 -8.12
C THR A 249 -7.51 -2.81 -7.57
N ILE A 250 -8.60 -2.21 -8.07
CA ILE A 250 -9.95 -2.55 -7.59
C ILE A 250 -10.40 -3.93 -8.09
N TRP A 251 -10.33 -4.16 -9.39
CA TRP A 251 -10.95 -5.33 -10.02
C TRP A 251 -10.06 -6.56 -9.96
N LEU A 252 -8.76 -6.44 -10.28
CA LEU A 252 -7.87 -7.60 -10.38
C LEU A 252 -7.15 -7.91 -9.07
N TRP A 253 -6.80 -6.91 -8.27
CA TRP A 253 -6.07 -7.15 -7.01
C TRP A 253 -6.98 -7.29 -5.80
N THR A 254 -8.19 -6.73 -5.83
CA THR A 254 -9.10 -6.73 -4.68
C THR A 254 -10.28 -7.67 -4.93
N VAL A 255 -11.13 -7.39 -5.91
CA VAL A 255 -12.39 -8.14 -6.13
C VAL A 255 -12.16 -9.52 -6.73
N TYR A 256 -11.32 -9.63 -7.76
CA TYR A 256 -11.04 -10.88 -8.46
C TYR A 256 -9.60 -11.36 -8.26
N SER A 257 -9.05 -11.13 -7.06
CA SER A 257 -7.69 -11.54 -6.70
C SER A 257 -7.44 -13.04 -6.87
N ALA A 258 -8.46 -13.85 -6.67
CA ALA A 258 -8.42 -15.31 -6.78
C ALA A 258 -8.81 -15.87 -8.17
N ILE A 259 -8.97 -15.03 -9.20
CA ILE A 259 -9.33 -15.50 -10.55
C ILE A 259 -8.25 -16.40 -11.17
N ASP A 260 -6.98 -16.19 -10.81
CA ASP A 260 -5.88 -17.09 -11.11
C ASP A 260 -5.10 -17.39 -9.81
N PRO A 261 -4.92 -18.67 -9.45
CA PRO A 261 -4.29 -19.04 -8.18
C PRO A 261 -2.80 -18.65 -8.12
N LEU A 262 -2.10 -18.49 -9.24
CA LEU A 262 -0.72 -17.99 -9.24
C LEU A 262 -0.67 -16.51 -8.87
N MET A 263 -1.66 -15.74 -9.32
CA MET A 263 -1.68 -14.29 -9.12
C MET A 263 -1.92 -13.91 -7.65
N VAL A 264 -2.55 -14.78 -6.85
CA VAL A 264 -2.71 -14.58 -5.40
C VAL A 264 -1.36 -14.35 -4.71
N TYR A 265 -0.30 -15.05 -5.14
CA TYR A 265 1.06 -14.90 -4.59
C TYR A 265 1.80 -13.66 -5.14
N LEU A 266 1.49 -13.25 -6.38
CA LEU A 266 2.16 -12.14 -7.05
C LEU A 266 1.56 -10.77 -6.71
N ILE A 267 0.26 -10.70 -6.43
CA ILE A 267 -0.44 -9.44 -6.11
C ILE A 267 0.22 -8.69 -4.94
N PRO A 268 0.54 -9.32 -3.79
CA PRO A 268 1.25 -8.63 -2.70
C PRO A 268 2.60 -8.04 -3.12
N ALA A 269 3.34 -8.71 -4.01
CA ALA A 269 4.60 -8.22 -4.54
C ALA A 269 4.39 -7.02 -5.47
N LEU A 270 3.39 -7.09 -6.37
CA LEU A 270 3.03 -5.98 -7.26
C LEU A 270 2.56 -4.74 -6.48
N HIS A 271 1.77 -4.95 -5.43
CA HIS A 271 1.36 -3.89 -4.49
C HIS A 271 2.56 -3.25 -3.80
N SER A 272 3.49 -4.06 -3.32
CA SER A 272 4.72 -3.61 -2.68
C SER A 272 5.61 -2.81 -3.66
N ILE A 273 5.73 -3.22 -4.92
CA ILE A 273 6.44 -2.48 -5.97
C ILE A 273 5.77 -1.12 -6.23
N GLN A 274 4.43 -1.09 -6.35
CA GLN A 274 3.66 0.15 -6.53
C GLN A 274 3.96 1.12 -5.39
N TYR A 275 3.98 0.64 -4.15
CA TYR A 275 4.31 1.44 -2.98
C TYR A 275 5.75 1.94 -2.98
N LEU A 276 6.72 1.03 -3.17
CA LEU A 276 8.14 1.36 -3.16
C LEU A 276 8.49 2.38 -4.25
N TYR A 277 7.81 2.33 -5.40
CA TYR A 277 7.95 3.34 -6.44
C TYR A 277 7.47 4.73 -5.98
N VAL A 278 6.32 4.82 -5.30
CA VAL A 278 5.81 6.08 -4.75
C VAL A 278 6.74 6.62 -3.67
N VAL A 279 7.24 5.77 -2.79
CA VAL A 279 8.24 6.14 -1.77
C VAL A 279 9.52 6.64 -2.42
N TRP A 280 10.03 5.94 -3.43
CA TRP A 280 11.20 6.36 -4.18
C TRP A 280 10.99 7.72 -4.83
N LEU A 281 9.83 7.95 -5.45
CA LEU A 281 9.50 9.23 -6.08
C LEU A 281 9.52 10.37 -5.05
N LEU A 282 8.84 10.18 -3.92
CA LEU A 282 8.79 11.15 -2.81
C LEU A 282 10.19 11.43 -2.29
N LYS A 283 10.94 10.38 -1.92
CA LYS A 283 12.25 10.53 -1.26
C LYS A 283 13.33 11.01 -2.18
N ARG A 284 13.28 10.68 -3.47
CA ARG A 284 14.17 11.25 -4.47
C ARG A 284 13.94 12.75 -4.61
N ASN A 285 12.68 13.19 -4.64
CA ASN A 285 12.37 14.62 -4.76
C ASN A 285 12.74 15.40 -3.50
N GLU A 286 12.46 14.85 -2.31
CA GLU A 286 12.91 15.42 -1.02
C GLU A 286 14.44 15.50 -0.95
N ALA A 287 15.14 14.43 -1.34
CA ALA A 287 16.60 14.40 -1.35
C ALA A 287 17.20 15.42 -2.33
N ARG A 288 16.60 15.60 -3.52
CA ARG A 288 17.04 16.60 -4.49
C ARG A 288 16.87 18.02 -3.98
N ALA A 289 15.75 18.30 -3.32
CA ALA A 289 15.52 19.61 -2.70
C ALA A 289 16.54 19.90 -1.60
N ALA A 290 16.97 18.88 -0.86
CA ALA A 290 17.98 19.02 0.20
C ALA A 290 19.44 19.05 -0.31
N GLU A 291 19.73 18.41 -1.44
CA GLU A 291 21.05 18.44 -2.11
C GLU A 291 21.28 19.77 -2.84
N GLY A 292 20.21 20.41 -3.31
CA GLY A 292 20.29 21.73 -3.94
C GLY A 292 20.60 22.89 -2.98
N PRO A 293 20.90 24.08 -3.52
CA PRO A 293 21.00 25.30 -2.72
C PRO A 293 19.71 25.58 -1.93
N PRO A 294 19.79 26.16 -0.71
CA PRO A 294 21.00 26.61 -0.02
C PRO A 294 21.66 25.54 0.88
N HIS A 295 21.09 24.33 0.98
CA HIS A 295 21.46 23.38 2.03
C HIS A 295 22.64 22.46 1.67
N PHE A 296 22.87 22.19 0.37
CA PHE A 296 23.96 21.34 -0.14
C PHE A 296 24.16 20.03 0.65
N GLY A 297 23.07 19.34 0.96
CA GLY A 297 23.09 18.14 1.77
C GLY A 297 23.67 16.90 1.06
N LYS A 298 23.70 15.77 1.78
CA LYS A 298 24.20 14.48 1.25
C LYS A 298 23.61 14.12 -0.14
N PRO A 299 24.40 13.49 -1.04
CA PRO A 299 23.94 13.09 -2.37
C PRO A 299 22.66 12.24 -2.34
N VAL A 300 21.77 12.47 -3.32
CA VAL A 300 20.51 11.71 -3.47
C VAL A 300 20.74 10.20 -3.45
N ALA A 301 21.77 9.72 -4.18
CA ALA A 301 22.08 8.29 -4.26
C ALA A 301 22.39 7.69 -2.88
N LEU A 302 23.19 8.39 -2.05
CA LEU A 302 23.53 7.94 -0.71
C LEU A 302 22.29 7.91 0.21
N ARG A 303 21.45 8.95 0.17
CA ARG A 303 20.22 9.00 0.98
C ARG A 303 19.25 7.87 0.62
N LEU A 304 19.06 7.61 -0.67
CA LEU A 304 18.20 6.51 -1.14
C LEU A 304 18.81 5.14 -0.85
N GLY A 305 20.14 4.99 -0.97
CA GLY A 305 20.85 3.75 -0.65
C GLY A 305 20.73 3.38 0.83
N ILE A 306 20.93 4.35 1.74
CA ILE A 306 20.74 4.14 3.19
C ILE A 306 19.29 3.77 3.50
N LEU A 307 18.32 4.44 2.88
CA LEU A 307 16.90 4.12 3.07
C LEU A 307 16.59 2.68 2.64
N ALA A 308 17.07 2.27 1.45
CA ALA A 308 16.86 0.93 0.93
C ALA A 308 17.52 -0.14 1.82
N ALA A 309 18.80 0.05 2.20
CA ALA A 309 19.50 -0.86 3.07
C ALA A 309 18.82 -0.98 4.45
N SER A 310 18.36 0.14 5.02
CA SER A 310 17.64 0.15 6.29
C SER A 310 16.28 -0.56 6.18
N ALA A 311 15.56 -0.37 5.08
CA ALA A 311 14.29 -1.05 4.84
C ALA A 311 14.47 -2.57 4.69
N VAL A 312 15.52 -3.02 3.99
CA VAL A 312 15.86 -4.44 3.88
C VAL A 312 16.25 -5.03 5.23
N GLY A 313 17.16 -4.38 5.97
CA GLY A 313 17.60 -4.85 7.27
C GLY A 313 16.46 -4.92 8.30
N LEU A 314 15.66 -3.87 8.40
CA LEU A 314 14.50 -3.84 9.30
C LEU A 314 13.41 -4.82 8.84
N GLY A 315 13.18 -4.97 7.54
CA GLY A 315 12.24 -5.95 7.00
C GLY A 315 12.64 -7.39 7.35
N TRP A 316 13.93 -7.72 7.21
CA TRP A 316 14.45 -9.03 7.65
C TRP A 316 14.27 -9.21 9.16
N LEU A 317 14.58 -8.20 9.96
CA LEU A 317 14.43 -8.26 11.42
C LEU A 317 12.97 -8.52 11.81
N LEU A 318 12.01 -7.79 11.24
CA LEU A 318 10.60 -7.90 11.61
C LEU A 318 9.96 -9.21 11.16
N PHE A 319 10.29 -9.73 9.98
CA PHE A 319 9.61 -10.90 9.41
C PHE A 319 10.37 -12.22 9.57
N ARG A 320 11.65 -12.18 9.98
CA ARG A 320 12.46 -13.38 10.22
C ARG A 320 13.22 -13.32 11.53
N GLY A 321 14.07 -12.31 11.73
CA GLY A 321 14.99 -12.27 12.87
C GLY A 321 14.27 -12.34 14.22
N ALA A 322 13.39 -11.36 14.50
CA ALA A 322 12.61 -11.28 15.72
C ALA A 322 11.66 -12.48 15.93
N PRO A 323 10.80 -12.86 14.96
CA PRO A 323 9.89 -13.99 15.17
C PRO A 323 10.63 -15.31 15.37
N SER A 324 11.65 -15.63 14.55
CA SER A 324 12.43 -16.86 14.73
C SER A 324 13.18 -16.91 16.07
N PHE A 325 13.70 -15.77 16.53
CA PHE A 325 14.32 -15.68 17.85
C PHE A 325 13.31 -15.93 18.98
N LEU A 326 12.14 -15.29 18.94
CA LEU A 326 11.12 -15.44 19.97
C LEU A 326 10.50 -16.84 19.98
N ASP A 327 10.18 -17.39 18.80
CA ASP A 327 9.72 -18.76 18.69
C ASP A 327 10.81 -19.71 19.21
N GLY A 328 12.06 -19.60 18.76
CA GLY A 328 13.16 -20.44 19.26
C GLY A 328 13.39 -20.33 20.77
N ALA A 329 13.37 -19.13 21.34
CA ALA A 329 13.70 -18.90 22.75
C ALA A 329 12.55 -19.18 23.72
N LEU A 330 11.29 -18.97 23.31
CA LEU A 330 10.13 -19.02 24.21
C LEU A 330 9.22 -20.24 23.94
N VAL A 331 9.34 -20.87 22.78
CA VAL A 331 8.52 -22.02 22.36
C VAL A 331 9.28 -23.35 22.56
N MET A 332 10.61 -23.39 22.39
CA MET A 332 11.38 -24.64 22.58
C MET A 332 11.52 -25.07 24.04
N THR A 333 11.27 -24.19 25.02
CA THR A 333 11.53 -24.45 26.45
C THR A 333 10.35 -25.03 27.22
N LYS A 334 9.17 -25.23 26.60
CA LYS A 334 7.99 -25.82 27.26
C LYS A 334 7.63 -27.16 26.63
N SER A 335 7.62 -28.21 27.46
CA SER A 335 7.03 -29.53 27.19
C SER A 335 5.50 -29.43 27.13
N ALA A 336 4.96 -28.76 26.12
CA ALA A 336 3.54 -28.50 26.02
C ALA A 336 3.05 -28.53 24.58
N PHE A 337 3.19 -29.69 23.94
CA PHE A 337 2.46 -29.99 22.70
C PHE A 337 0.94 -30.01 22.97
N GLU A 338 0.53 -30.38 24.19
CA GLU A 338 -0.88 -30.42 24.60
C GLU A 338 -1.47 -29.05 24.99
N SER A 339 -0.66 -28.07 25.43
CA SER A 339 -1.17 -26.78 25.92
C SER A 339 -1.24 -25.67 24.86
N ARG A 340 -0.82 -25.93 23.62
CA ARG A 340 -0.76 -24.91 22.54
C ARG A 340 -1.94 -24.93 21.59
N GLY A 341 -2.78 -25.97 21.64
CA GLY A 341 -4.00 -26.05 20.85
C GLY A 341 -3.79 -25.66 19.39
N GLY A 342 -4.67 -24.81 18.85
CA GLY A 342 -4.59 -24.32 17.47
C GLY A 342 -3.58 -23.20 17.20
N LEU A 343 -2.69 -22.80 18.13
CA LEU A 343 -1.73 -21.72 17.85
C LEU A 343 -0.54 -22.15 16.97
N GLY A 344 -0.30 -23.45 16.86
CA GLY A 344 0.82 -24.01 16.08
C GLY A 344 2.19 -23.77 16.70
N ASP A 345 3.23 -24.10 15.92
CA ASP A 345 4.62 -24.11 16.38
C ASP A 345 5.31 -22.73 16.34
N THR A 346 4.70 -21.76 15.65
CA THR A 346 5.30 -20.42 15.43
C THR A 346 4.34 -19.27 15.79
N PRO A 347 3.81 -19.23 17.03
CA PRO A 347 2.83 -18.23 17.44
C PRO A 347 3.39 -16.80 17.42
N TYR A 348 4.71 -16.60 17.64
CA TYR A 348 5.32 -15.26 17.57
C TYR A 348 5.51 -14.81 16.12
N PHE A 349 5.81 -15.71 15.20
CA PHE A 349 5.74 -15.42 13.77
C PHE A 349 4.35 -14.95 13.35
N ALA A 350 3.29 -15.67 13.70
CA ALA A 350 1.92 -15.26 13.39
C ALA A 350 1.60 -13.88 13.99
N ALA A 351 1.88 -13.68 15.28
CA ALA A 351 1.63 -12.44 15.99
C ALA A 351 2.34 -11.24 15.36
N ILE A 352 3.65 -11.34 15.11
CA ILE A 352 4.44 -10.25 14.54
C ILE A 352 4.03 -9.98 13.10
N PHE A 353 3.80 -11.03 12.30
CA PHE A 353 3.36 -10.88 10.92
C PHE A 353 2.06 -10.07 10.85
N VAL A 354 1.06 -10.44 11.64
CA VAL A 354 -0.25 -9.79 11.69
C VAL A 354 -0.15 -8.37 12.28
N PHE A 355 0.63 -8.19 13.35
CA PHE A 355 0.93 -6.88 13.94
C PHE A 355 1.47 -5.92 12.88
N VAL A 356 2.53 -6.34 12.17
CA VAL A 356 3.22 -5.48 11.21
C VAL A 356 2.29 -5.08 10.07
N ASN A 357 1.49 -6.01 9.56
CA ASN A 357 0.51 -5.75 8.50
C ASN A 357 -0.55 -4.74 8.94
N ILE A 358 -1.24 -5.00 10.06
CA ILE A 358 -2.31 -4.11 10.54
C ILE A 358 -1.75 -2.73 10.84
N HIS A 359 -0.65 -2.65 11.60
CA HIS A 359 -0.04 -1.39 11.99
C HIS A 359 0.41 -0.57 10.76
N HIS A 360 1.00 -1.23 9.77
CA HIS A 360 1.35 -0.62 8.49
C HIS A 360 0.14 0.04 7.81
N TYR A 361 -1.03 -0.62 7.76
CA TYR A 361 -2.23 -0.03 7.15
C TYR A 361 -2.69 1.25 7.85
N PHE A 362 -2.55 1.32 9.18
CA PHE A 362 -2.83 2.53 9.95
C PHE A 362 -1.79 3.63 9.70
N MET A 363 -0.50 3.30 9.69
CA MET A 363 0.56 4.27 9.40
C MET A 363 0.39 4.89 8.01
N ASP A 364 0.09 4.05 7.01
CA ASP A 364 -0.17 4.50 5.64
C ASP A 364 -1.41 5.38 5.52
N HIS A 365 -2.45 5.10 6.31
CA HIS A 365 -3.62 5.99 6.38
C HIS A 365 -3.26 7.40 6.86
N VAL A 366 -2.15 7.57 7.59
CA VAL A 366 -1.69 8.87 8.09
C VAL A 366 -0.72 9.53 7.10
N ILE A 367 0.32 8.82 6.65
CA ILE A 367 1.43 9.46 5.90
C ILE A 367 1.03 9.87 4.48
N TRP A 368 0.09 9.16 3.83
CA TRP A 368 -0.29 9.44 2.43
C TRP A 368 -1.44 10.43 2.29
N ARG A 369 -1.89 11.06 3.38
CA ARG A 369 -2.94 12.07 3.31
C ARG A 369 -2.45 13.33 2.63
N ARG A 370 -3.33 13.96 1.85
CA ARG A 370 -3.10 15.29 1.25
C ARG A 370 -2.72 16.37 2.27
N GLU A 371 -3.19 16.24 3.52
CA GLU A 371 -2.90 17.17 4.61
C GLU A 371 -1.45 17.02 5.13
N ASN A 372 -0.76 15.93 4.83
CA ASN A 372 0.63 15.74 5.19
C ASN A 372 1.53 16.57 4.25
N PRO A 373 2.31 17.55 4.77
CA PRO A 373 3.20 18.39 3.98
C PRO A 373 4.20 17.60 3.12
N ASP A 374 4.66 16.44 3.59
CA ASP A 374 5.63 15.61 2.85
C ASP A 374 5.08 15.15 1.49
N THR A 375 3.76 15.00 1.37
CA THR A 375 3.14 14.56 0.11
C THR A 375 3.21 15.60 -1.00
N ASN A 376 3.62 16.84 -0.70
CA ASN A 376 3.87 17.87 -1.71
C ASN A 376 4.99 17.45 -2.67
N TYR A 377 6.00 16.70 -2.20
CA TYR A 377 7.06 16.16 -3.04
C TYR A 377 6.57 15.16 -4.11
N LEU A 378 5.33 14.66 -4.02
CA LEU A 378 4.72 13.83 -5.05
C LEU A 378 4.12 14.64 -6.21
N ARG A 379 3.79 15.92 -5.99
CA ARG A 379 3.04 16.73 -6.97
C ARG A 379 3.93 17.47 -7.95
N GLU A 380 5.12 17.86 -7.54
CA GLU A 380 5.99 18.69 -8.36
C GLU A 380 6.62 17.87 -9.51
N PRO A 381 6.53 18.35 -10.76
CA PRO A 381 7.62 18.21 -11.72
C PRO A 381 8.80 19.05 -11.21
N LEU A 382 10.02 18.58 -11.43
CA LEU A 382 11.25 19.27 -11.01
C LEU A 382 11.39 20.63 -11.70
N THR A 383 10.76 21.65 -11.14
CA THR A 383 11.11 23.04 -11.36
C THR A 383 11.08 23.69 -9.99
N VAL A 384 12.24 23.75 -9.35
CA VAL A 384 12.49 24.63 -8.22
C VAL A 384 12.18 26.05 -8.71
N LYS A 385 10.96 26.52 -8.46
CA LYS A 385 10.72 27.96 -8.41
C LYS A 385 11.34 28.41 -7.11
N ALA A 386 12.51 29.03 -7.19
CA ALA A 386 12.95 29.92 -6.13
C ALA A 386 11.83 30.95 -5.95
N SER A 387 11.11 30.87 -4.83
CA SER A 387 10.23 31.94 -4.40
C SER A 387 11.12 33.12 -4.02
N SER A 388 11.31 34.06 -4.93
CA SER A 388 11.78 35.39 -4.58
C SER A 388 10.63 36.13 -3.90
N SER A 389 10.54 35.99 -2.59
CA SER A 389 9.95 37.04 -1.75
C SER A 389 11.00 38.14 -1.62
N HIS A 390 10.79 39.24 -2.35
CA HIS A 390 11.01 40.64 -1.98
C HIS A 390 11.04 41.50 -3.24
#